data_AF-A0A9W9PK13-F1
#
_entry.id   AF-A0A9W9PK13-F1
#
_cell.length_a   1.000
_cell.length_b   1.000
_cell.length_c   1.000
_cell.angle_alpha   90.00
_cell.angle_beta   90.00
_cell.angle_gamma   90.00
#
_symmetry.space_group_name_H-M   'P 1'
#
loop_
_entity.id
_entity.type
_entity.pdbx_description
1 polymer ?
#
loop_
_entity_poly.entity_id
_entity_poly.type
_entity_poly.pdbx_seq_one_letter_code
_entity_poly.pdbx_strand_id
1 'polypeptide(L)'
;MVYPAGIQQPKPKLARSLHHRLLTPPLDIWNLSPEQRQSLQTALLECCWCTLSFMRRCQRDYMYHVIRHQRSQLQLRFDPDAEAQLAHLDPFFTGLSHADRPSNSKGDVIIPSRAPDGSRRKLALWFHRGAVQIRPPREIFIEDDVFRLPCSSAIAPGRIPNKLLREPWTNDKLEFLELLSADFYLPEAEGLRENILAKMIRKRQISPFRRLMRMKFRTAECRVPQGWPVPKLIYPLVRKYGDGPGMGDPFALFLLDERWEDIAEAAKDKLIQYVNVEYG
;
A
#
# COMPACT_ATOMS: atom_id res chain seq x y z
N MET A 1 -41.95 -2.07 32.57
CA MET A 1 -41.54 -1.45 31.29
C MET A 1 -40.70 -2.47 30.55
N VAL A 2 -41.30 -3.07 29.52
CA VAL A 2 -40.69 -4.12 28.70
C VAL A 2 -40.12 -3.42 27.47
N TYR A 3 -38.80 -3.52 27.25
CA TYR A 3 -38.18 -3.06 26.00
C TYR A 3 -38.49 -4.08 24.90
N PRO A 4 -38.97 -3.66 23.71
CA PRO A 4 -39.25 -4.58 22.63
C PRO A 4 -37.96 -5.09 22.00
N ALA A 5 -37.89 -6.41 21.85
CA ALA A 5 -36.92 -7.12 21.04
C ALA A 5 -37.12 -6.74 19.57
N GLY A 6 -36.04 -6.36 18.88
CA GLY A 6 -36.13 -6.06 17.45
C GLY A 6 -34.97 -5.26 16.87
N ILE A 7 -33.72 -5.57 17.20
CA ILE A 7 -32.59 -5.15 16.36
C ILE A 7 -32.21 -6.35 15.51
N GLN A 8 -32.79 -6.42 14.31
CA GLN A 8 -32.27 -7.27 13.24
C GLN A 8 -30.80 -6.92 13.08
N GLN A 9 -29.92 -7.87 13.40
CA GLN A 9 -28.51 -7.76 13.08
C GLN A 9 -28.38 -7.48 11.58
N PRO A 10 -27.57 -6.51 11.15
CA PRO A 10 -27.34 -6.28 9.73
C PRO A 10 -26.75 -7.57 9.14
N LYS A 11 -27.48 -8.17 8.17
CA LYS A 11 -27.01 -9.32 7.39
C LYS A 11 -25.57 -9.05 6.94
N PRO A 12 -24.63 -10.00 7.11
CA PRO A 12 -23.28 -9.83 6.61
C PRO A 12 -23.35 -9.61 5.10
N LYS A 13 -22.97 -8.42 4.66
CA LYS A 13 -22.97 -8.00 3.25
C LYS A 13 -22.05 -8.92 2.44
N LEU A 14 -22.45 -9.17 1.20
CA LEU A 14 -21.89 -10.09 0.17
C LEU A 14 -20.36 -10.32 0.21
N ALA A 15 -19.58 -9.31 0.55
CA ALA A 15 -18.12 -9.38 0.69
C ALA A 15 -17.64 -10.47 1.67
N ARG A 16 -18.31 -10.63 2.82
CA ARG A 16 -17.96 -11.67 3.81
C ARG A 16 -18.22 -13.08 3.29
N SER A 17 -19.29 -13.28 2.51
CA SER A 17 -19.60 -14.61 1.95
C SER A 17 -18.69 -14.98 0.77
N LEU A 18 -18.15 -13.98 0.06
CA LEU A 18 -17.28 -14.21 -1.09
C LEU A 18 -15.86 -14.61 -0.65
N HIS A 19 -15.30 -13.99 0.39
CA HIS A 19 -13.98 -14.41 0.88
C HIS A 19 -13.96 -15.80 1.53
N HIS A 20 -15.08 -16.26 2.13
CA HIS A 20 -15.21 -17.58 2.76
C HIS A 20 -15.02 -18.76 1.78
N ARG A 21 -15.15 -18.52 0.46
CA ARG A 21 -15.05 -19.55 -0.59
C ARG A 21 -13.80 -19.46 -1.47
N LEU A 22 -12.98 -18.42 -1.30
CA LEU A 22 -11.75 -18.23 -2.09
C LEU A 22 -10.55 -19.02 -1.52
N LEU A 23 -10.68 -19.59 -0.32
CA LEU A 23 -9.67 -20.44 0.31
C LEU A 23 -10.24 -21.84 0.45
N THR A 24 -9.52 -22.85 -0.04
CA THR A 24 -9.89 -24.25 0.15
C THR A 24 -9.97 -24.57 1.64
N PRO A 25 -11.04 -25.24 2.13
CA PRO A 25 -11.04 -25.87 3.45
C PRO A 25 -9.75 -26.68 3.63
N PRO A 26 -9.08 -26.63 4.79
CA PRO A 26 -9.57 -26.19 6.10
C PRO A 26 -9.23 -24.74 6.50
N LEU A 27 -8.64 -23.92 5.63
CA LEU A 27 -8.13 -22.60 6.01
C LEU A 27 -9.19 -21.51 5.90
N ASP A 28 -10.08 -21.45 6.87
CA ASP A 28 -10.99 -20.32 7.03
C ASP A 28 -10.32 -19.20 7.85
N ILE A 29 -9.65 -18.29 7.17
CA ILE A 29 -8.98 -17.14 7.80
C ILE A 29 -9.96 -16.23 8.58
N TRP A 30 -11.26 -16.34 8.34
CA TRP A 30 -12.28 -15.53 9.02
C TRP A 30 -12.67 -16.11 10.37
N ASN A 31 -12.42 -17.41 10.60
CA ASN A 31 -12.55 -18.03 11.92
C ASN A 31 -11.43 -17.61 12.88
N LEU A 32 -10.35 -17.00 12.37
CA LEU A 32 -9.31 -16.42 13.22
C LEU A 32 -9.80 -15.11 13.83
N SER A 33 -9.42 -14.83 15.08
CA SER A 33 -9.59 -13.51 15.69
C SER A 33 -8.78 -12.44 14.92
N PRO A 34 -9.10 -11.14 15.06
CA PRO A 34 -8.30 -10.08 14.45
C PRO A 34 -6.80 -10.18 14.75
N GLU A 35 -6.44 -10.51 16.00
CA GLU A 35 -5.07 -10.64 16.49
C GLU A 35 -4.37 -11.88 15.90
N GLN A 36 -5.10 -12.99 15.77
CA GLN A 36 -4.58 -14.20 15.13
C GLN A 36 -4.32 -13.97 13.63
N ARG A 37 -5.22 -13.25 12.94
CA ARG A 37 -5.01 -12.86 11.54
C ARG A 37 -3.83 -11.92 11.41
N GLN A 38 -3.73 -10.92 12.28
CA GLN A 38 -2.60 -10.00 12.32
C GLN A 38 -1.27 -10.74 12.46
N SER A 39 -1.21 -11.69 13.40
CA SER A 39 -0.02 -12.51 13.66
C SER A 39 0.33 -13.38 12.46
N LEU A 40 -0.66 -14.03 11.84
CA LEU A 40 -0.47 -14.84 10.64
C LEU A 40 0.04 -13.99 9.47
N GLN A 41 -0.58 -12.83 9.21
CA GLN A 41 -0.15 -11.91 8.15
C GLN A 41 1.28 -11.43 8.36
N THR A 42 1.62 -11.07 9.60
CA THR A 42 2.97 -10.65 9.97
C THR A 42 3.97 -11.78 9.74
N ALA A 43 3.66 -13.00 10.19
CA ALA A 43 4.53 -14.16 10.01
C ALA A 43 4.74 -14.51 8.53
N LEU A 44 3.69 -14.45 7.70
CA LEU A 44 3.78 -14.65 6.26
C LEU A 44 4.67 -13.60 5.60
N LEU A 45 4.56 -12.34 6.00
CA LEU A 45 5.40 -11.26 5.50
C LEU A 45 6.85 -11.38 5.98
N GLU A 46 7.09 -11.88 7.19
CA GLU A 46 8.44 -12.09 7.73
C GLU A 46 9.16 -13.28 7.07
N CYS A 47 8.44 -14.29 6.62
CA CYS A 47 8.97 -15.47 5.94
C CYS A 47 9.96 -15.10 4.83
N CYS A 48 11.13 -15.74 4.77
CA CYS A 48 12.17 -15.44 3.78
C CYS A 48 11.71 -15.68 2.32
N TRP A 49 10.74 -16.57 2.11
CA TRP A 49 10.17 -16.86 0.79
C TRP A 49 9.16 -15.82 0.31
N CYS A 50 8.67 -14.96 1.21
CA CYS A 50 7.81 -13.85 0.84
C CYS A 50 8.65 -12.71 0.26
N THR A 51 8.80 -12.71 -1.07
CA THR A 51 9.52 -11.71 -1.86
C THR A 51 8.54 -10.87 -2.68
N LEU A 52 9.00 -9.75 -3.25
CA LEU A 52 8.20 -8.95 -4.18
C LEU A 52 7.72 -9.80 -5.36
N SER A 53 8.63 -10.52 -6.02
CA SER A 53 8.31 -11.33 -7.20
C SER A 53 7.31 -12.45 -6.89
N PHE A 54 7.42 -13.08 -5.72
CA PHE A 54 6.44 -14.03 -5.24
C PHE A 54 5.09 -13.36 -4.99
N MET A 55 5.07 -12.21 -4.32
CA MET A 55 3.85 -11.46 -4.06
C MET A 55 3.16 -11.00 -5.34
N ARG A 56 3.90 -10.47 -6.33
CA ARG A 56 3.36 -10.09 -7.65
C ARG A 56 2.73 -11.28 -8.38
N ARG A 57 3.35 -12.46 -8.29
CA ARG A 57 2.78 -13.70 -8.83
C ARG A 57 1.48 -14.06 -8.13
N CYS A 58 1.46 -14.04 -6.80
CA CYS A 58 0.25 -14.28 -6.02
C CYS A 58 -0.84 -13.27 -6.35
N GLN A 59 -0.53 -11.98 -6.52
CA GLN A 59 -1.49 -10.95 -6.93
C GLN A 59 -2.11 -11.27 -8.28
N ARG A 60 -1.29 -11.60 -9.29
CA ARG A 60 -1.76 -11.97 -10.62
C ARG A 60 -2.68 -13.18 -10.56
N ASP A 61 -2.23 -14.25 -9.93
CA ASP A 61 -2.97 -15.51 -9.86
C ASP A 61 -4.28 -15.31 -9.06
N TYR A 62 -4.25 -14.51 -7.99
CA TYR A 62 -5.43 -14.11 -7.21
C TYR A 62 -6.41 -13.29 -8.03
N MET A 63 -5.96 -12.28 -8.79
CA MET A 63 -6.84 -11.48 -9.64
C MET A 63 -7.55 -12.34 -10.69
N TYR A 64 -6.83 -13.21 -11.40
CA TYR A 64 -7.45 -14.15 -12.35
C TYR A 64 -8.46 -15.07 -11.68
N HIS A 65 -8.13 -15.59 -10.49
CA HIS A 65 -9.02 -16.43 -9.72
C HIS A 65 -10.31 -15.68 -9.33
N VAL A 66 -10.20 -14.46 -8.80
CA VAL A 66 -11.35 -13.62 -8.44
C VAL A 66 -12.21 -13.33 -9.67
N ILE A 67 -11.61 -12.94 -10.79
CA ILE A 67 -12.35 -12.67 -12.03
C ILE A 67 -13.13 -13.91 -12.47
N ARG A 68 -12.49 -15.09 -12.51
CA ARG A 68 -13.14 -16.35 -12.88
C ARG A 68 -14.28 -16.71 -11.93
N HIS A 69 -14.02 -16.63 -10.63
CA HIS A 69 -15.00 -16.98 -9.60
C HIS A 69 -16.20 -16.04 -9.64
N GLN A 70 -15.97 -14.72 -9.68
CA GLN A 70 -17.06 -13.74 -9.74
C GLN A 70 -17.85 -13.81 -11.04
N ARG A 71 -17.18 -14.05 -12.18
CA ARG A 71 -17.86 -14.32 -13.45
C ARG A 71 -18.82 -15.50 -13.34
N SER A 72 -18.40 -16.58 -12.68
CA SER A 72 -19.25 -17.76 -12.45
C SER A 72 -20.41 -17.48 -11.48
N GLN A 73 -20.12 -16.86 -10.33
CA GLN A 73 -21.12 -16.62 -9.28
C GLN A 73 -22.19 -15.60 -9.71
N LEU A 74 -21.76 -14.51 -10.34
CA LEU A 74 -22.64 -13.43 -10.79
C LEU A 74 -23.13 -13.61 -12.22
N GLN A 75 -22.73 -14.71 -12.89
CA GLN A 75 -23.08 -15.04 -14.28
C GLN A 75 -22.85 -13.85 -15.24
N LEU A 76 -21.70 -13.17 -15.08
CA LEU A 76 -21.37 -11.99 -15.86
C LEU A 76 -21.08 -12.38 -17.31
N ARG A 77 -21.69 -11.64 -18.23
CA ARG A 77 -21.42 -11.71 -19.66
C ARG A 77 -20.56 -10.54 -20.08
N PHE A 78 -19.53 -10.81 -20.86
CA PHE A 78 -18.64 -9.82 -21.44
C PHE A 78 -18.82 -9.84 -22.96
N ASP A 79 -18.80 -8.68 -23.59
CA ASP A 79 -18.81 -8.57 -25.06
C ASP A 79 -17.46 -9.07 -25.63
N PRO A 80 -17.37 -9.44 -26.92
CA PRO A 80 -16.16 -10.06 -27.48
C PRO A 80 -14.87 -9.26 -27.25
N ASP A 81 -14.91 -7.93 -27.35
CA ASP A 81 -13.76 -7.07 -27.09
C ASP A 81 -13.30 -7.13 -25.63
N ALA A 82 -14.27 -7.20 -24.70
CA ALA A 82 -14.00 -7.33 -23.27
C ALA A 82 -13.41 -8.70 -22.92
N GLU A 83 -13.86 -9.78 -23.59
CA GLU A 83 -13.24 -11.10 -23.47
C GLU A 83 -11.81 -11.12 -24.00
N ALA A 84 -11.55 -10.48 -25.15
CA ALA A 84 -10.20 -10.35 -25.69
C ALA A 84 -9.27 -9.59 -24.74
N GLN A 85 -9.78 -8.52 -24.11
CA GLN A 85 -9.02 -7.76 -23.11
C GLN A 85 -8.74 -8.60 -21.84
N LEU A 86 -9.71 -9.38 -21.37
CA LEU A 86 -9.53 -10.29 -20.23
C LEU A 86 -8.53 -11.43 -20.52
N ALA A 87 -8.48 -11.89 -21.77
CA ALA A 87 -7.51 -12.90 -22.19
C ALA A 87 -6.07 -12.36 -22.28
N HIS A 88 -5.90 -11.03 -22.34
CA HIS A 88 -4.62 -10.37 -22.54
C HIS A 88 -4.24 -9.44 -21.37
N LEU A 89 -4.43 -9.90 -20.12
CA LEU A 89 -4.09 -9.11 -18.93
C LEU A 89 -2.60 -9.18 -18.54
N ASP A 90 -1.87 -10.21 -18.97
CA ASP A 90 -0.48 -10.46 -18.57
C ASP A 90 0.48 -9.26 -18.77
N PRO A 91 0.44 -8.51 -19.89
CA PRO A 91 1.32 -7.35 -20.06
C PRO A 91 1.10 -6.27 -19.01
N PHE A 92 -0.11 -6.12 -18.47
CA PHE A 92 -0.41 -5.12 -17.45
C PHE A 92 0.22 -5.45 -16.09
N PHE A 93 0.65 -6.68 -15.87
CA PHE A 93 1.41 -7.07 -14.67
C PHE A 93 2.91 -6.79 -14.79
N THR A 94 3.38 -6.33 -15.96
CA THR A 94 4.78 -5.94 -16.17
C THR A 94 4.97 -4.45 -15.83
N GLY A 95 6.10 -4.10 -15.20
CA GLY A 95 6.48 -2.70 -14.99
C GLY A 95 5.58 -1.90 -14.02
N LEU A 96 5.12 -2.51 -12.92
CA LEU A 96 4.21 -1.91 -11.93
C LEU A 96 4.83 -0.78 -11.05
N SER A 97 5.90 -0.14 -11.51
CA SER A 97 6.61 0.93 -10.79
C SER A 97 5.76 2.19 -10.65
N HIS A 98 5.72 2.75 -9.44
CA HIS A 98 4.60 3.55 -8.95
C HIS A 98 4.77 5.08 -9.02
N ALA A 99 5.69 5.63 -9.80
CA ALA A 99 6.05 7.06 -9.63
C ALA A 99 4.86 8.05 -9.69
N ASP A 100 3.82 7.82 -10.51
CA ASP A 100 2.83 8.89 -10.77
C ASP A 100 1.34 8.47 -10.81
N ARG A 101 0.94 7.28 -10.33
CA ARG A 101 -0.48 6.89 -10.43
C ARG A 101 -1.30 7.41 -9.25
N PRO A 102 -2.29 8.32 -9.46
CA PRO A 102 -3.11 8.85 -8.39
C PRO A 102 -3.92 7.71 -7.73
N SER A 103 -3.88 7.68 -6.40
CA SER A 103 -4.60 6.75 -5.51
C SER A 103 -6.11 6.65 -5.77
N ASN A 104 -6.69 7.64 -6.47
CA ASN A 104 -8.12 7.80 -6.69
C ASN A 104 -8.55 7.40 -8.12
N SER A 105 -7.74 6.63 -8.84
CA SER A 105 -8.12 6.15 -10.17
C SER A 105 -9.31 5.19 -10.07
N LYS A 106 -10.20 5.26 -11.07
CA LYS A 106 -11.38 4.37 -11.18
C LYS A 106 -11.01 2.91 -11.49
N GLY A 107 -9.72 2.57 -11.54
CA GLY A 107 -9.14 1.35 -12.09
C GLY A 107 -8.03 1.69 -13.07
N ASP A 108 -6.98 0.88 -13.13
CA ASP A 108 -6.01 0.90 -14.22
C ASP A 108 -6.66 0.42 -15.52
N VAL A 109 -7.55 -0.58 -15.41
CA VAL A 109 -8.36 -1.13 -16.50
C VAL A 109 -9.80 -1.28 -16.02
N ILE A 110 -10.76 -0.87 -16.86
CA ILE A 110 -12.20 -0.99 -16.60
C ILE A 110 -12.84 -1.74 -17.76
N ILE A 111 -13.42 -2.90 -17.47
CA ILE A 111 -14.02 -3.78 -18.46
C ILE A 111 -15.54 -3.81 -18.25
N PRO A 112 -16.35 -3.47 -19.28
CA PRO A 112 -17.79 -3.51 -19.18
C PRO A 112 -18.29 -4.96 -19.13
N SER A 113 -19.36 -5.19 -18.36
CA SER A 113 -20.03 -6.49 -18.30
C SER A 113 -21.54 -6.33 -18.10
N ARG A 114 -22.28 -7.42 -18.22
CA ARG A 114 -23.73 -7.48 -17.99
C ARG A 114 -24.07 -8.65 -17.07
N ALA A 115 -24.97 -8.40 -16.12
CA ALA A 115 -25.54 -9.46 -15.29
C ALA A 115 -26.73 -10.15 -16.02
N PRO A 116 -27.24 -11.29 -15.51
CA PRO A 116 -28.34 -12.04 -16.14
C PRO A 116 -29.63 -11.24 -16.34
N ASP A 117 -29.89 -10.29 -15.45
CA ASP A 117 -31.03 -9.37 -15.50
C ASP A 117 -30.87 -8.26 -16.56
N GLY A 118 -29.78 -8.28 -17.33
CA GLY A 118 -29.43 -7.27 -18.33
C GLY A 118 -28.83 -6.00 -17.74
N SER A 119 -28.70 -5.90 -16.40
CA SER A 119 -28.08 -4.75 -15.75
C SER A 119 -26.60 -4.65 -16.13
N ARG A 120 -26.18 -3.43 -16.48
CA ARG A 120 -24.77 -3.16 -16.78
C ARG A 120 -23.97 -3.24 -15.49
N ARG A 121 -22.75 -3.76 -15.58
CA ARG A 121 -21.74 -3.85 -14.52
C ARG A 121 -20.39 -3.43 -15.10
N LYS A 122 -19.44 -3.15 -14.21
CA LYS A 122 -18.05 -2.81 -14.56
C LYS A 122 -17.11 -3.62 -13.67
N LEU A 123 -16.16 -4.27 -14.29
CA LEU A 123 -15.01 -4.88 -13.66
C LEU A 123 -13.86 -3.86 -13.66
N ALA A 124 -13.44 -3.39 -12.51
CA ALA A 124 -12.29 -2.50 -12.36
C ALA A 124 -11.10 -3.26 -11.78
N LEU A 125 -9.93 -3.08 -12.38
CA LEU A 125 -8.68 -3.75 -12.04
C LEU A 125 -7.63 -2.71 -11.64
N TRP A 126 -6.92 -2.95 -10.54
CA TRP A 126 -5.72 -2.20 -10.14
C TRP A 126 -4.55 -3.17 -10.00
N PHE A 127 -3.70 -3.23 -11.02
CA PHE A 127 -2.63 -4.23 -11.09
C PHE A 127 -1.56 -3.99 -10.04
N HIS A 128 -1.19 -2.72 -9.81
CA HIS A 128 -0.22 -2.37 -8.78
C HIS A 128 -0.69 -2.81 -7.38
N ARG A 129 -2.00 -2.73 -7.10
CA ARG A 129 -2.56 -3.11 -5.81
C ARG A 129 -2.97 -4.58 -5.74
N GLY A 130 -2.93 -5.33 -6.84
CA GLY A 130 -3.49 -6.67 -6.92
C GLY A 130 -5.00 -6.69 -6.62
N ALA A 131 -5.73 -5.65 -7.04
CA ALA A 131 -7.11 -5.42 -6.62
C ALA A 131 -8.13 -5.57 -7.77
N VAL A 132 -9.28 -6.13 -7.45
CA VAL A 132 -10.42 -6.32 -8.36
C VAL A 132 -11.69 -5.82 -7.68
N GLN A 133 -12.51 -5.07 -8.40
CA GLN A 133 -13.83 -4.65 -7.96
C GLN A 133 -14.86 -4.87 -9.07
N ILE A 134 -16.05 -5.33 -8.69
CA ILE A 134 -17.20 -5.42 -9.60
C ILE A 134 -18.28 -4.49 -9.07
N ARG A 135 -18.72 -3.54 -9.89
CA ARG A 135 -19.67 -2.50 -9.46
C ARG A 135 -20.71 -2.15 -10.53
N PRO A 136 -21.88 -1.61 -10.15
CA PRO A 136 -22.77 -0.93 -11.08
C PRO A 136 -22.10 0.29 -11.74
N PRO A 137 -22.60 0.78 -12.89
CA PRO A 137 -21.99 1.87 -13.65
C PRO A 137 -21.95 3.22 -12.93
N ARG A 138 -22.78 3.42 -11.90
CA ARG A 138 -23.06 4.70 -11.24
C ARG A 138 -22.85 4.68 -9.72
N GLU A 139 -22.42 3.57 -9.14
CA GLU A 139 -22.23 3.49 -7.69
C GLU A 139 -20.89 4.13 -7.29
N ILE A 140 -20.93 4.95 -6.25
CA ILE A 140 -19.76 5.56 -5.62
C ILE A 140 -18.98 4.44 -4.94
N PHE A 141 -17.65 4.51 -5.03
CA PHE A 141 -16.69 3.59 -4.41
C PHE A 141 -17.08 3.16 -2.99
N ILE A 142 -17.27 1.86 -2.76
CA ILE A 142 -17.36 1.26 -1.42
C ILE A 142 -16.23 0.23 -1.30
N GLU A 143 -15.42 0.35 -0.26
CA GLU A 143 -14.22 -0.46 0.00
C GLU A 143 -14.54 -1.96 0.21
N ASP A 144 -15.75 -2.27 0.68
CA ASP A 144 -16.18 -3.64 1.00
C ASP A 144 -16.18 -4.60 -0.21
N ASP A 145 -16.35 -4.11 -1.45
CA ASP A 145 -16.43 -4.95 -2.66
C ASP A 145 -15.09 -5.07 -3.41
N VAL A 146 -13.97 -4.69 -2.77
CA VAL A 146 -12.63 -4.74 -3.36
C VAL A 146 -11.88 -5.99 -2.90
N PHE A 147 -11.70 -6.94 -3.80
CA PHE A 147 -10.88 -8.13 -3.59
C PHE A 147 -9.42 -7.77 -3.83
N ARG A 148 -8.54 -7.98 -2.85
CA ARG A 148 -7.15 -7.51 -2.95
C ARG A 148 -6.14 -8.41 -2.26
N LEU A 149 -4.93 -8.47 -2.82
CA LEU A 149 -3.74 -9.04 -2.20
C LEU A 149 -2.52 -8.14 -2.45
N PRO A 150 -1.56 -7.97 -1.52
CA PRO A 150 -1.76 -8.20 -0.10
C PRO A 150 -2.84 -7.26 0.42
N CYS A 151 -3.59 -7.71 1.42
CA CYS A 151 -4.57 -6.89 2.12
C CYS A 151 -4.39 -7.07 3.62
N SER A 152 -4.63 -6.02 4.39
CA SER A 152 -4.69 -6.12 5.83
C SER A 152 -5.99 -5.55 6.36
N SER A 153 -6.39 -6.01 7.54
CA SER A 153 -7.58 -5.52 8.20
C SER A 153 -7.40 -4.07 8.65
N ALA A 154 -8.45 -3.26 8.57
CA ALA A 154 -8.45 -1.92 9.14
C ALA A 154 -8.26 -1.96 10.67
N ILE A 155 -8.75 -3.02 11.33
CA ILE A 155 -8.60 -3.31 12.76
C ILE A 155 -7.53 -4.38 12.92
N ALA A 156 -6.53 -4.14 13.78
CA ALA A 156 -5.36 -5.03 13.94
C ALA A 156 -4.62 -5.28 12.61
N PRO A 157 -4.11 -4.22 11.94
CA PRO A 157 -3.34 -4.39 10.71
C PRO A 157 -2.07 -5.20 10.98
N GLY A 158 -1.64 -5.99 10.00
CA GLY A 158 -0.36 -6.70 10.03
C GLY A 158 0.81 -5.72 10.10
N ARG A 159 1.93 -6.19 10.66
CA ARG A 159 3.14 -5.38 10.81
C ARG A 159 4.02 -5.46 9.57
N ILE A 160 4.60 -4.33 9.16
CA ILE A 160 5.66 -4.32 8.15
C ILE A 160 6.90 -5.07 8.70
N PRO A 161 7.41 -6.09 8.00
CA PRO A 161 8.48 -6.92 8.51
C PRO A 161 9.82 -6.18 8.53
N ASN A 162 10.63 -6.43 9.55
CA ASN A 162 11.95 -5.79 9.73
C ASN A 162 12.89 -5.99 8.52
N LYS A 163 12.75 -7.09 7.77
CA LYS A 163 13.58 -7.35 6.57
C LYS A 163 13.38 -6.30 5.46
N LEU A 164 12.22 -5.64 5.43
CA LEU A 164 11.92 -4.55 4.47
C LEU A 164 12.35 -3.17 5.00
N LEU A 165 12.63 -3.07 6.31
CA LEU A 165 13.05 -1.84 6.99
C LEU A 165 14.56 -1.79 7.25
N ARG A 166 15.31 -2.76 6.71
CA ARG A 166 16.76 -2.87 6.87
C ARG A 166 17.44 -2.83 5.52
N GLU A 167 18.69 -2.40 5.51
CA GLU A 167 19.57 -2.47 4.34
C GLU A 167 19.75 -3.92 3.85
N PRO A 168 20.10 -4.14 2.56
CA PRO A 168 20.32 -3.12 1.51
C PRO A 168 19.01 -2.57 0.93
N TRP A 169 18.99 -1.29 0.54
CA TRP A 169 17.82 -0.63 -0.07
C TRP A 169 17.78 -0.84 -1.57
N THR A 170 17.27 -1.99 -2.01
CA THR A 170 17.08 -2.29 -3.44
C THR A 170 15.74 -1.74 -3.95
N ASN A 171 15.60 -1.61 -5.27
CA ASN A 171 14.35 -1.19 -5.90
C ASN A 171 13.19 -2.13 -5.54
N ASP A 172 13.41 -3.45 -5.60
CA ASP A 172 12.42 -4.45 -5.23
C ASP A 172 11.97 -4.32 -3.77
N LYS A 173 12.90 -4.01 -2.85
CA LYS A 173 12.57 -3.82 -1.44
C LYS A 173 11.71 -2.57 -1.24
N LEU A 174 12.06 -1.47 -1.90
CA LEU A 174 11.30 -0.21 -1.82
C LEU A 174 9.92 -0.37 -2.46
N GLU A 175 9.82 -1.07 -3.59
CA GLU A 175 8.53 -1.38 -4.21
C GLU A 175 7.68 -2.30 -3.32
N PHE A 176 8.29 -3.30 -2.69
CA PHE A 176 7.56 -4.15 -1.76
C PHE A 176 7.09 -3.38 -0.53
N LEU A 177 7.91 -2.45 -0.03
CA LEU A 177 7.52 -1.57 1.06
C LEU A 177 6.35 -0.66 0.67
N GLU A 178 6.39 -0.05 -0.52
CA GLU A 178 5.27 0.75 -1.07
C GLU A 178 3.98 -0.05 -1.17
N LEU A 179 4.06 -1.29 -1.65
CA LEU A 179 2.91 -2.17 -1.77
C LEU A 179 2.21 -2.40 -0.42
N LEU A 180 2.97 -2.39 0.67
CA LEU A 180 2.47 -2.65 2.03
C LEU A 180 2.12 -1.36 2.80
N SER A 181 2.69 -0.22 2.42
CA SER A 181 2.72 0.98 3.28
C SER A 181 1.33 1.52 3.62
N ALA A 182 0.37 1.38 2.70
CA ALA A 182 -0.98 1.87 2.88
C ALA A 182 -1.82 1.04 3.87
N ASP A 183 -1.50 -0.25 4.07
CA ASP A 183 -2.39 -1.18 4.78
C ASP A 183 -1.78 -1.81 6.01
N PHE A 184 -0.47 -1.99 6.00
CA PHE A 184 0.30 -2.57 7.08
C PHE A 184 0.90 -1.44 7.92
N TYR A 185 1.01 -1.67 9.23
CA TYR A 185 1.56 -0.64 10.09
C TYR A 185 3.08 -0.69 10.14
N LEU A 186 3.68 0.49 10.17
CA LEU A 186 5.09 0.67 10.43
C LEU A 186 5.33 0.49 11.94
N PRO A 187 6.21 -0.43 12.38
CA PRO A 187 6.47 -0.61 13.80
C PRO A 187 7.06 0.64 14.44
N GLU A 188 6.52 1.01 15.60
CA GLU A 188 6.95 2.20 16.36
C GLU A 188 8.21 1.98 17.20
N ALA A 189 8.93 0.86 17.01
CA ALA A 189 10.11 0.52 17.80
C ALA A 189 11.05 1.72 17.96
N GLU A 190 11.35 2.06 19.21
CA GLU A 190 12.14 3.25 19.55
C GLU A 190 13.43 3.32 18.75
N GLY A 191 13.67 4.46 18.10
CA GLY A 191 14.88 4.73 17.35
C GLY A 191 14.98 4.01 16.01
N LEU A 192 14.11 3.04 15.65
CA LEU A 192 14.22 2.32 14.37
C LEU A 192 14.08 3.27 13.18
N ARG A 193 13.06 4.14 13.23
CA ARG A 193 12.72 5.07 12.14
C ARG A 193 13.83 6.11 11.94
N GLU A 194 14.34 6.62 13.05
CA GLU A 194 15.46 7.56 13.13
C GLU A 194 16.73 6.94 12.58
N ASN A 195 17.03 5.71 13.00
CA ASN A 195 18.23 4.99 12.61
C ASN A 195 18.25 4.65 11.12
N ILE A 196 17.09 4.37 10.50
CA ILE A 196 16.98 4.13 9.06
C ILE A 196 17.42 5.37 8.28
N LEU A 197 16.81 6.52 8.56
CA LEU A 197 17.14 7.77 7.87
C LEU A 197 18.57 8.22 8.16
N ALA A 198 19.03 8.10 9.41
CA ALA A 198 20.39 8.44 9.79
C ALA A 198 21.43 7.62 9.01
N LYS A 199 21.19 6.31 8.81
CA LYS A 199 22.06 5.46 8.01
C LYS A 199 22.06 5.86 6.53
N MET A 200 20.90 6.16 5.94
CA MET A 200 20.81 6.62 4.55
C MET A 200 21.60 7.92 4.33
N ILE A 201 21.50 8.88 5.24
CA ILE A 201 22.26 10.14 5.18
C ILE A 201 23.76 9.89 5.30
N ARG A 202 24.18 9.11 6.31
CA ARG A 202 25.60 8.76 6.51
C ARG A 202 26.23 8.07 5.30
N LYS A 203 25.45 7.23 4.61
CA LYS A 203 25.87 6.50 3.41
C LYS A 203 25.56 7.23 2.11
N ARG A 204 25.08 8.48 2.18
CA ARG A 204 24.71 9.32 1.01
C ARG A 204 23.72 8.65 0.03
N GLN A 205 22.81 7.83 0.55
CA GLN A 205 21.79 7.10 -0.23
C GLN A 205 20.53 7.95 -0.49
N ILE A 206 20.65 8.98 -1.33
CA ILE A 206 19.55 9.93 -1.57
C ILE A 206 18.33 9.31 -2.26
N SER A 207 18.54 8.43 -3.26
CA SER A 207 17.42 7.87 -4.01
C SER A 207 16.46 7.02 -3.14
N PRO A 208 16.96 6.05 -2.34
CA PRO A 208 16.13 5.38 -1.34
C PRO A 208 15.50 6.30 -0.30
N PHE A 209 16.23 7.34 0.13
CA PHE A 209 15.74 8.32 1.09
C PHE A 209 14.51 9.06 0.56
N ARG A 210 14.59 9.64 -0.64
CA ARG A 210 13.45 10.35 -1.27
C ARG A 210 12.25 9.43 -1.44
N ARG A 211 12.48 8.21 -1.93
CA ARG A 211 11.42 7.22 -2.15
C ARG A 211 10.72 6.87 -0.83
N LEU A 212 11.48 6.58 0.23
CA LEU A 212 10.92 6.29 1.55
C LEU A 212 10.15 7.48 2.15
N MET A 213 10.69 8.69 2.03
CA MET A 213 10.09 9.90 2.60
C MET A 213 8.78 10.31 1.94
N ARG A 214 8.53 9.89 0.69
CA ARG A 214 7.27 10.11 -0.03
C ARG A 214 6.21 9.04 0.24
N MET A 215 6.59 7.90 0.83
CA MET A 215 5.64 6.85 1.20
C MET A 215 4.79 7.29 2.40
N LYS A 216 3.54 6.81 2.43
CA LYS A 216 2.63 6.98 3.56
C LYS A 216 2.45 5.66 4.30
N PHE A 217 2.54 5.69 5.61
CA PHE A 217 2.49 4.53 6.51
C PHE A 217 1.39 4.67 7.55
N ARG A 218 0.79 3.55 7.94
CA ARG A 218 -0.11 3.48 9.09
C ARG A 218 0.68 3.24 10.38
N THR A 219 0.17 3.71 11.51
CA THR A 219 0.56 3.21 12.84
C THR A 219 -0.39 2.07 13.24
N ALA A 220 -0.11 1.36 14.33
CA ALA A 220 -0.97 0.26 14.76
C ALA A 220 -2.35 0.78 15.23
N GLU A 221 -2.38 1.99 15.77
CA GLU A 221 -3.54 2.64 16.39
C GLU A 221 -4.30 3.55 15.42
N CYS A 222 -3.64 4.03 14.35
CA CYS A 222 -4.22 4.98 13.41
C CYS A 222 -4.54 4.35 12.05
N ARG A 223 -5.78 4.57 11.58
CA ARG A 223 -6.20 4.13 10.24
C ARG A 223 -5.70 5.05 9.13
N VAL A 224 -5.40 6.31 9.44
CA VAL A 224 -5.02 7.31 8.45
C VAL A 224 -3.51 7.18 8.18
N PRO A 225 -3.09 6.86 6.94
CA PRO A 225 -1.67 6.83 6.60
C PRO A 225 -1.04 8.21 6.70
N GLN A 226 0.11 8.30 7.36
CA GLN A 226 0.90 9.52 7.53
C GLN A 226 2.24 9.40 6.81
N GLY A 227 2.85 10.53 6.47
CA GLY A 227 4.21 10.54 5.92
C GLY A 227 5.22 9.97 6.92
N TRP A 228 6.36 9.49 6.43
CA TRP A 228 7.44 9.10 7.32
C TRP A 228 7.85 10.29 8.20
N PRO A 229 7.93 10.16 9.54
CA PRO A 229 8.23 11.29 10.41
C PRO A 229 9.63 11.85 10.11
N VAL A 230 9.85 13.17 10.26
CA VAL A 230 11.18 13.79 10.14
C VAL A 230 11.76 14.02 11.54
N PRO A 231 12.66 13.17 12.04
CA PRO A 231 13.26 13.38 13.35
C PRO A 231 14.12 14.65 13.37
N LYS A 232 14.11 15.36 14.51
CA LYS A 232 14.99 16.53 14.73
C LYS A 232 16.48 16.24 14.51
N LEU A 233 16.89 14.98 14.74
CA LEU A 233 18.27 14.51 14.57
C LEU A 233 18.74 14.49 13.10
N ILE A 234 17.83 14.56 12.13
CA ILE A 234 18.17 14.52 10.72
C ILE A 234 19.00 15.74 10.30
N TYR A 235 18.66 16.94 10.80
CA TYR A 235 19.32 18.18 10.35
C TYR A 235 20.80 18.25 10.71
N PRO A 236 21.22 17.95 11.96
CA PRO A 236 22.64 17.85 12.30
C PRO A 236 23.37 16.79 11.46
N LEU A 237 22.70 15.68 11.12
CA LEU A 237 23.31 14.62 10.31
C LEU A 237 23.52 15.06 8.85
N VAL A 238 22.53 15.74 8.25
CA VAL A 238 22.67 16.28 6.89
C VAL A 238 23.85 17.24 6.82
N ARG A 239 24.00 18.15 7.80
CA ARG A 239 25.15 19.07 7.84
C ARG A 239 26.48 18.36 8.09
N LYS A 240 26.50 17.35 8.95
CA LYS A 240 27.73 16.63 9.32
C LYS A 240 28.27 15.76 8.18
N TYR A 241 27.38 15.14 7.40
CA TYR A 241 27.72 14.19 6.33
C TYR A 241 27.43 14.76 4.94
N GLY A 242 27.06 16.03 4.83
CA GLY A 242 26.79 16.71 3.58
C GLY A 242 28.06 17.11 2.84
N ASP A 243 27.90 17.50 1.58
CA ASP A 243 29.02 17.84 0.67
C ASP A 243 29.62 19.24 0.98
N GLY A 244 29.40 19.75 2.20
CA GLY A 244 29.77 21.10 2.61
C GLY A 244 28.70 22.15 2.32
N PRO A 245 28.82 23.38 2.87
CA PRO A 245 27.88 24.46 2.61
C PRO A 245 27.95 24.94 1.15
N GLY A 246 26.84 25.41 0.59
CA GLY A 246 26.81 26.02 -0.75
C GLY A 246 26.84 25.05 -1.94
N MET A 247 27.09 23.76 -1.70
CA MET A 247 27.21 22.76 -2.77
C MET A 247 25.88 22.11 -3.20
N GLY A 248 24.74 22.60 -2.70
CA GLY A 248 23.43 22.05 -3.05
C GLY A 248 23.22 20.61 -2.56
N ASP A 249 23.43 20.36 -1.25
CA ASP A 249 23.26 19.02 -0.67
C ASP A 249 21.86 18.45 -1.00
N PRO A 250 21.79 17.26 -1.63
CA PRO A 250 20.54 16.77 -2.19
C PRO A 250 19.53 16.29 -1.13
N PHE A 251 19.97 16.04 0.11
CA PHE A 251 19.09 15.76 1.25
C PHE A 251 18.53 17.07 1.81
N ALA A 252 19.37 18.09 1.98
CA ALA A 252 18.95 19.41 2.44
C ALA A 252 17.91 20.02 1.47
N LEU A 253 18.20 19.98 0.16
CA LEU A 253 17.30 20.46 -0.88
C LEU A 253 15.95 19.72 -0.85
N PHE A 254 15.96 18.38 -0.74
CA PHE A 254 14.72 17.61 -0.68
C PHE A 254 13.90 17.95 0.57
N LEU A 255 14.54 18.10 1.74
CA LEU A 255 13.84 18.43 2.97
C LEU A 255 13.19 19.81 2.88
N LEU A 256 13.92 20.80 2.36
CA LEU A 256 13.42 22.17 2.18
C LEU A 256 12.28 22.25 1.16
N ASP A 257 12.34 21.47 0.07
CA ASP A 257 11.36 21.51 -1.01
C ASP A 257 10.08 20.72 -0.68
N GLU A 258 10.23 19.46 -0.25
CA GLU A 258 9.08 18.54 -0.13
C GLU A 258 8.59 18.34 1.31
N ARG A 259 9.41 18.69 2.31
CA ARG A 259 9.12 18.42 3.73
C ARG A 259 9.18 19.67 4.61
N TRP A 260 9.07 20.87 4.03
CA TRP A 260 9.17 22.16 4.72
C TRP A 260 8.37 22.23 6.02
N GLU A 261 7.10 21.81 5.98
CA GLU A 261 6.17 21.85 7.11
C GLU A 261 6.55 20.91 8.27
N ASP A 262 7.33 19.86 7.98
CA ASP A 262 7.79 18.91 8.99
C ASP A 262 9.10 19.36 9.68
N ILE A 263 9.68 20.48 9.23
CA ILE A 263 10.93 21.03 9.76
C ILE A 263 10.63 21.99 10.91
N ALA A 264 11.30 21.78 12.04
CA ALA A 264 11.25 22.74 13.14
C ALA A 264 11.85 24.09 12.71
N GLU A 265 11.24 25.21 13.08
CA GLU A 265 11.63 26.54 12.60
C GLU A 265 13.13 26.84 12.77
N ALA A 266 13.68 26.56 13.95
CA ALA A 266 15.11 26.74 14.25
C ALA A 266 16.06 25.89 13.38
N ALA A 267 15.56 24.87 12.69
CA ALA A 267 16.32 24.05 11.75
C ALA A 267 16.15 24.50 10.29
N LYS A 268 15.06 25.18 9.93
CA LYS A 268 14.82 25.73 8.59
C LYS A 268 15.87 26.76 8.22
N ASP A 269 16.05 27.77 9.07
CA ASP A 269 17.04 28.84 8.84
C ASP A 269 18.45 28.27 8.65
N LYS A 270 18.80 27.28 9.47
CA LYS A 270 20.11 26.62 9.41
C LYS A 270 20.29 25.80 8.13
N LEU A 271 19.23 25.18 7.61
CA LEU A 271 19.27 24.46 6.35
C LEU A 271 19.35 25.40 5.15
N ILE A 272 18.57 26.49 5.17
CA ILE A 272 18.62 27.53 4.13
C ILE A 272 20.02 28.11 4.06
N GLN A 273 20.59 28.52 5.20
CA GLN A 273 21.97 29.02 5.26
C GLN A 273 22.95 27.98 4.75
N TYR A 274 22.80 26.71 5.14
CA TYR A 274 23.68 25.63 4.70
C TYR A 274 23.65 25.43 3.17
N VAL A 275 22.50 25.57 2.53
CA VAL A 275 22.35 25.41 1.08
C VAL A 275 22.76 26.66 0.30
N ASN A 276 22.50 27.87 0.83
CA ASN A 276 22.66 29.15 0.15
C ASN A 276 24.02 29.84 0.37
N VAL A 277 25.03 29.17 0.95
CA VAL A 277 26.37 29.79 1.04
C VAL A 277 26.98 29.89 -0.36
N GLU A 278 26.69 30.99 -1.07
CA GLU A 278 27.54 31.45 -2.14
C GLU A 278 28.90 31.81 -1.53
N TYR A 279 29.98 31.31 -2.12
CA TYR A 279 31.35 31.59 -1.70
C TYR A 279 31.57 33.11 -1.67
N GLY A 280 31.79 33.66 -0.47
CA GLY A 280 32.48 34.93 -0.28
C GLY A 280 33.99 34.73 -0.42
#